data_AF-I4B1S4-F1
#
_entry.id   AF-I4B1S4-F1
#
_cell.length_a   1.000
_cell.length_b   1.000
_cell.length_c   1.000
_cell.angle_alpha   90.00
_cell.angle_beta   90.00
_cell.angle_gamma   90.00
#
_symmetry.space_group_name_H-M   'P 1'
#
loop_
_entity.id
_entity.type
_entity.pdbx_description
1 polymer ?
#
loop_
_entity_poly.entity_id
_entity_poly.type
_entity_poly.pdbx_seq_one_letter_code
_entity_poly.pdbx_strand_id
1 'polypeptide(L)'
;MNILFMRIFTVLLLVAPALHFADATRVTAKRLPAVFFPVKNLEVRLSVVNGRVVAKMNGGAAQDLGAFDRAEMEPATDEVVFADFNFDGTTDVGILEGVGYGGVNLFYRLFLYDKIGHKLVQFKTTIGNPSLLVAKKLLISAQRSGPRWYQTVYRSDGGSLIRVYEAEMLNHPTLWGVTEYDANDKLVGQRVLDGGTLERDPTSKAPPAVHLKAGECSDRIIKGPNTQRPNVEVIDFRDNGESIKVRVAPGGDGVWISAECLAEEQ
;
A
#
# COMPACT_ATOMS: atom_id res chain seq x y z
N MET A 1 -60.37 27.49 36.03
CA MET A 1 -59.53 28.34 35.17
C MET A 1 -58.10 27.81 35.28
N ASN A 2 -57.75 26.82 34.47
CA ASN A 2 -56.47 26.09 34.57
C ASN A 2 -55.54 26.52 33.44
N ILE A 3 -54.39 27.07 33.84
CA ILE A 3 -53.33 27.58 32.96
C ILE A 3 -52.43 26.40 32.56
N LEU A 4 -52.38 26.12 31.26
CA LEU A 4 -51.55 25.07 30.66
C LEU A 4 -50.12 25.62 30.45
N PHE A 5 -49.16 25.11 31.21
CA PHE A 5 -47.73 25.43 31.06
C PHE A 5 -47.11 24.55 29.95
N MET A 6 -46.77 25.17 28.82
CA MET A 6 -46.06 24.53 27.71
C MET A 6 -44.54 24.60 27.97
N ARG A 7 -43.92 23.44 28.22
CA ARG A 7 -42.45 23.32 28.36
C ARG A 7 -41.81 23.21 26.98
N ILE A 8 -40.97 24.18 26.63
CA ILE A 8 -40.12 24.17 25.44
C ILE A 8 -38.92 23.25 25.74
N PHE A 9 -38.83 22.13 25.01
CA PHE A 9 -37.65 21.27 25.00
C PHE A 9 -36.65 21.80 23.97
N THR A 10 -35.54 22.38 24.43
CA THR A 10 -34.39 22.71 23.57
C THR A 10 -33.63 21.42 23.25
N VAL A 11 -33.75 20.93 22.03
CA VAL A 11 -32.95 19.83 21.51
C VAL A 11 -31.57 20.38 21.16
N LEU A 12 -30.56 20.05 21.97
CA LEU A 12 -29.16 20.32 21.68
C LEU A 12 -28.67 19.29 20.65
N LEU A 13 -28.62 19.69 19.38
CA LEU A 13 -28.12 18.86 18.28
C LEU A 13 -26.59 18.78 18.37
N LEU A 14 -26.07 17.67 18.92
CA LEU A 14 -24.65 17.33 18.86
C LEU A 14 -24.27 17.01 17.41
N VAL A 15 -23.64 17.96 16.73
CA VAL A 15 -23.01 17.74 15.43
C VAL A 15 -21.75 16.92 15.65
N ALA A 16 -21.80 15.62 15.36
CA ALA A 16 -20.60 14.79 15.30
C ALA A 16 -19.69 15.29 14.16
N PRO A 17 -18.39 15.53 14.38
CA PRO A 17 -17.50 15.87 13.29
C PRO A 17 -17.36 14.65 12.38
N ALA A 18 -17.83 14.78 11.15
CA ALA A 18 -17.53 13.84 10.08
C ALA A 18 -16.02 13.88 9.83
N LEU A 19 -15.29 12.86 10.31
CA LEU A 19 -13.92 12.57 9.90
C LEU A 19 -13.91 12.32 8.38
N HIS A 20 -13.64 13.38 7.62
CA HIS A 20 -13.41 13.30 6.19
C HIS A 20 -12.02 12.67 5.99
N PHE A 21 -11.98 11.41 5.56
CA PHE A 21 -10.75 10.78 5.09
C PHE A 21 -10.41 11.37 3.71
N ALA A 22 -9.65 12.45 3.72
CA ALA A 22 -9.41 13.32 2.57
C ALA A 22 -8.02 13.16 1.90
N ASP A 23 -7.25 12.11 2.19
CA ASP A 23 -5.79 12.13 1.91
C ASP A 23 -5.27 11.16 0.84
N ALA A 24 -6.14 10.41 0.17
CA ALA A 24 -5.72 9.64 -1.01
C ALA A 24 -5.75 10.56 -2.24
N THR A 25 -4.58 11.07 -2.65
CA THR A 25 -4.48 11.74 -3.95
C THR A 25 -4.67 10.71 -5.06
N ARG A 26 -5.54 11.05 -6.00
CA ARG A 26 -5.85 10.16 -7.13
C ARG A 26 -4.68 10.12 -8.10
N VAL A 27 -4.20 8.91 -8.34
CA VAL A 27 -3.41 8.58 -9.52
C VAL A 27 -4.28 8.84 -10.75
N THR A 28 -3.77 9.61 -11.71
CA THR A 28 -4.50 9.92 -12.95
C THR A 28 -4.15 8.90 -14.02
N ALA A 29 -5.10 8.07 -14.43
CA ALA A 29 -4.91 7.10 -15.50
C ALA A 29 -5.32 7.64 -16.88
N LYS A 30 -4.60 7.26 -17.94
CA LYS A 30 -4.92 7.57 -19.34
C LYS A 30 -4.46 6.45 -20.28
N ARG A 31 -4.93 6.51 -21.53
CA ARG A 31 -4.37 5.76 -22.67
C ARG A 31 -3.30 6.57 -23.41
N LEU A 32 -2.43 5.89 -24.15
CA LEU A 32 -1.49 6.50 -25.09
C LEU A 32 -2.16 6.79 -26.44
N PRO A 33 -1.83 7.92 -27.10
CA PRO A 33 -0.87 8.93 -26.67
C PRO A 33 -1.41 9.79 -25.51
N ALA A 34 -0.50 10.25 -24.64
CA ALA A 34 -0.86 11.01 -23.44
C ALA A 34 0.02 12.25 -23.27
N VAL A 35 -0.46 13.22 -22.50
CA VAL A 35 0.27 14.44 -22.16
C VAL A 35 0.15 14.69 -20.66
N PHE A 36 1.27 15.09 -20.06
CA PHE A 36 1.36 15.51 -18.66
C PHE A 36 2.40 16.63 -18.47
N PHE A 37 2.43 17.21 -17.27
CA PHE A 37 3.27 18.35 -16.92
C PHE A 37 4.04 18.06 -15.61
N PRO A 38 5.28 17.52 -15.67
CA PRO A 38 6.06 17.21 -14.48
C PRO A 38 6.30 18.43 -13.59
N VAL A 39 6.52 19.59 -14.19
CA VAL A 39 6.55 20.90 -13.52
C VAL A 39 5.73 21.89 -14.33
N LYS A 40 5.39 23.02 -13.70
CA LYS A 40 4.66 24.10 -14.36
C LYS A 40 5.36 24.50 -15.67
N ASN A 41 4.57 24.57 -16.75
CA ASN A 41 5.01 24.96 -18.10
C ASN A 41 5.99 24.01 -18.82
N LEU A 42 6.27 22.82 -18.28
CA LEU A 42 7.01 21.79 -19.01
C LEU A 42 6.03 20.71 -19.48
N GLU A 43 5.73 20.68 -20.78
CA GLU A 43 4.88 19.64 -21.37
C GLU A 43 5.72 18.42 -21.76
N VAL A 44 5.22 17.23 -21.44
CA VAL A 44 5.77 15.95 -21.89
C VAL A 44 4.69 15.20 -22.64
N ARG A 45 4.99 14.85 -23.90
CA ARG A 45 4.13 14.03 -24.76
C ARG A 45 4.63 12.60 -24.80
N LEU A 46 3.75 11.66 -24.48
CA LEU A 46 4.00 10.23 -24.56
C LEU A 46 3.32 9.67 -25.80
N SER A 47 4.06 8.88 -26.58
CA SER A 47 3.57 8.23 -27.79
C SER A 47 4.24 6.87 -27.98
N VAL A 48 3.59 5.97 -28.72
CA VAL A 48 4.18 4.69 -29.11
C VAL A 48 4.79 4.83 -30.49
N VAL A 49 6.09 4.58 -30.62
CA VAL A 49 6.83 4.59 -31.88
C VAL A 49 7.55 3.25 -32.02
N ASN A 50 7.23 2.47 -33.05
CA ASN A 50 7.81 1.15 -33.30
C ASN A 50 7.75 0.20 -32.07
N GLY A 51 6.60 0.16 -31.39
CA GLY A 51 6.39 -0.70 -30.22
C GLY A 51 7.14 -0.25 -28.95
N ARG A 52 7.57 1.02 -28.89
CA ARG A 52 8.25 1.60 -27.73
C ARG A 52 7.58 2.88 -27.28
N VAL A 53 7.46 3.11 -25.98
CA VAL A 53 6.99 4.41 -25.48
C VAL A 53 8.13 5.41 -25.57
N VAL A 54 7.86 6.54 -26.20
CA VAL A 54 8.78 7.66 -26.33
C VAL A 54 8.17 8.89 -25.65
N ALA A 55 8.94 9.51 -24.77
CA ALA A 55 8.64 10.81 -24.19
C ALA A 55 9.31 11.93 -25.00
N LYS A 56 8.56 12.96 -25.34
CA LYS A 56 9.07 14.17 -25.98
C LYS A 56 8.73 15.38 -25.13
N MET A 57 9.76 16.06 -24.62
CA MET A 57 9.63 17.30 -23.88
C MET A 57 9.60 18.48 -24.85
N ASN A 58 8.87 19.55 -24.54
CA ASN A 58 8.88 20.75 -25.39
C ASN A 58 10.29 21.33 -25.52
N GLY A 59 10.82 21.36 -26.75
CA GLY A 59 12.17 21.84 -27.05
C GLY A 59 13.31 20.85 -26.73
N GLY A 60 13.00 19.68 -26.19
CA GLY A 60 14.00 18.66 -25.82
C GLY A 60 14.15 17.52 -26.83
N ALA A 61 15.17 16.69 -26.62
CA ALA A 61 15.33 15.42 -27.31
C ALA A 61 14.24 14.42 -26.91
N ALA A 62 13.92 13.50 -27.81
CA ALA A 62 13.05 12.38 -27.48
C ALA A 62 13.79 11.40 -26.55
N GLN A 63 13.10 10.90 -25.54
CA GLN A 63 13.59 9.89 -24.60
C GLN A 63 12.82 8.59 -24.79
N ASP A 64 13.54 7.50 -25.04
CA ASP A 64 12.99 6.15 -25.08
C ASP A 64 12.74 5.64 -23.65
N LEU A 65 11.49 5.23 -23.37
CA LEU A 65 11.05 4.70 -22.08
C LEU A 65 10.88 3.16 -22.12
N GLY A 66 11.21 2.54 -23.26
CA GLY A 66 11.25 1.09 -23.42
C GLY A 66 10.07 0.52 -24.19
N ALA A 67 10.09 -0.81 -24.35
CA ALA A 67 9.09 -1.56 -25.08
C ALA A 67 7.69 -1.44 -24.46
N PHE A 68 6.67 -1.49 -25.33
CA PHE A 68 5.26 -1.45 -24.99
C PHE A 68 4.47 -2.34 -25.93
N ASP A 69 3.93 -3.42 -25.40
CA ASP A 69 3.08 -4.34 -26.14
C ASP A 69 1.62 -4.20 -25.69
N ARG A 70 0.82 -3.53 -26.51
CA ARG A 70 -0.60 -3.34 -26.24
C ARG A 70 -1.40 -4.65 -26.29
N ALA A 71 -0.97 -5.63 -27.09
CA ALA A 71 -1.71 -6.87 -27.28
C ALA A 71 -1.77 -7.70 -25.99
N GLU A 72 -0.72 -7.64 -25.16
CA GLU A 72 -0.66 -8.32 -23.87
C GLU A 72 -1.45 -7.60 -22.76
N MET A 73 -1.95 -6.39 -23.04
CA MET A 73 -2.56 -5.50 -22.03
C MET A 73 -4.07 -5.40 -22.13
N GLU A 74 -4.72 -5.86 -23.21
CA GLU A 74 -6.17 -5.76 -23.37
C GLU A 74 -6.91 -6.67 -22.36
N PRO A 75 -7.98 -6.19 -21.67
CA PRO A 75 -8.69 -4.93 -21.90
C PRO A 75 -8.29 -3.75 -20.99
N ALA A 76 -7.08 -3.70 -20.44
CA ALA A 76 -6.68 -2.67 -19.47
C ALA A 76 -6.89 -1.25 -20.04
N THR A 77 -7.62 -0.42 -19.29
CA THR A 77 -7.98 0.94 -19.72
C THR A 77 -6.88 1.96 -19.47
N ASP A 78 -5.91 1.62 -18.62
CA ASP A 78 -5.00 2.54 -17.96
C ASP A 78 -3.55 2.24 -18.39
N GLU A 79 -3.22 2.56 -19.64
CA GLU A 79 -1.88 2.28 -20.21
C GLU A 79 -0.77 3.11 -19.54
N VAL A 80 -1.14 4.29 -19.03
CA VAL A 80 -0.23 5.16 -18.27
C VAL A 80 -0.94 5.77 -17.07
N VAL A 81 -0.16 6.00 -16.01
CA VAL A 81 -0.60 6.64 -14.78
C VAL A 81 0.31 7.82 -14.42
N PHE A 82 -0.27 8.89 -13.89
CA PHE A 82 0.44 10.12 -13.50
C PHE A 82 0.14 10.48 -12.05
N ALA A 83 1.19 10.73 -11.28
CA ALA A 83 1.13 11.25 -9.92
C ALA A 83 2.53 11.72 -9.46
N ASP A 84 2.64 12.36 -8.30
CA ASP A 84 3.92 12.59 -7.62
C ASP A 84 4.27 11.35 -6.78
N PHE A 85 4.89 10.35 -7.43
CA PHE A 85 5.09 9.02 -6.81
C PHE A 85 6.17 9.07 -5.72
N ASN A 86 7.15 9.96 -5.86
CA ASN A 86 8.24 10.13 -4.90
C ASN A 86 8.07 11.37 -3.99
N PHE A 87 6.93 12.06 -4.03
CA PHE A 87 6.59 13.19 -3.16
C PHE A 87 7.61 14.33 -3.19
N ASP A 88 8.22 14.58 -4.35
CA ASP A 88 9.20 15.64 -4.55
C ASP A 88 8.61 16.93 -5.13
N GLY A 89 7.28 16.95 -5.35
CA GLY A 89 6.54 18.06 -5.91
C GLY A 89 6.50 18.07 -7.45
N THR A 90 6.86 16.96 -8.11
CA THR A 90 6.74 16.81 -9.57
C THR A 90 5.77 15.72 -9.95
N THR A 91 5.19 15.84 -11.14
CA THR A 91 4.39 14.73 -11.70
C THR A 91 5.31 13.75 -12.42
N ASP A 92 5.29 12.52 -11.97
CA ASP A 92 5.96 11.36 -12.54
C ASP A 92 5.02 10.57 -13.47
N VAL A 93 5.55 9.51 -14.09
CA VAL A 93 4.74 8.60 -14.93
C VAL A 93 5.02 7.14 -14.62
N GLY A 94 3.95 6.34 -14.56
CA GLY A 94 4.01 4.89 -14.66
C GLY A 94 3.50 4.44 -16.03
N ILE A 95 4.23 3.53 -16.69
CA ILE A 95 3.83 2.91 -17.95
C ILE A 95 3.46 1.46 -17.67
N LEU A 96 2.26 1.06 -18.09
CA LEU A 96 1.80 -0.32 -17.95
C LEU A 96 2.77 -1.23 -18.72
N GLU A 97 3.30 -2.24 -18.05
CA GLU A 97 4.22 -3.23 -18.64
C GLU A 97 3.72 -4.67 -18.50
N GLY A 98 2.64 -4.89 -17.75
CA GLY A 98 2.03 -6.21 -17.65
C GLY A 98 0.66 -6.18 -16.97
N VAL A 99 -0.16 -7.15 -17.34
CA VAL A 99 -1.47 -7.39 -16.73
C VAL A 99 -1.52 -8.84 -16.24
N GLY A 100 -1.88 -9.03 -14.97
CA GLY A 100 -1.96 -10.33 -14.33
C GLY A 100 -3.32 -10.61 -13.71
N TYR A 101 -3.55 -11.88 -13.39
CA TYR A 101 -4.72 -12.32 -12.61
C TYR A 101 -6.06 -11.83 -13.19
N GLY A 102 -6.23 -11.95 -14.51
CA GLY A 102 -7.47 -11.56 -15.20
C GLY A 102 -7.77 -10.06 -15.16
N GLY A 103 -6.74 -9.20 -15.09
CA GLY A 103 -6.90 -7.75 -15.04
C GLY A 103 -6.86 -7.14 -13.64
N VAL A 104 -6.76 -7.97 -12.59
CA VAL A 104 -6.72 -7.49 -11.20
C VAL A 104 -5.35 -6.88 -10.86
N ASN A 105 -4.27 -7.38 -11.47
CA ASN A 105 -2.93 -6.85 -11.26
C ASN A 105 -2.51 -6.05 -12.49
N LEU A 106 -2.31 -4.75 -12.31
CA LEU A 106 -1.71 -3.87 -13.30
C LEU A 106 -0.29 -3.55 -12.85
N PHE A 107 0.70 -3.92 -13.64
CA PHE A 107 2.12 -3.73 -13.33
C PHE A 107 2.67 -2.56 -14.13
N TYR A 108 3.23 -1.58 -13.43
CA TYR A 108 3.75 -0.35 -14.02
C TYR A 108 5.25 -0.23 -13.81
N ARG A 109 5.94 0.12 -14.89
CA ARG A 109 7.31 0.64 -14.83
C ARG A 109 7.23 2.14 -14.52
N LEU A 110 7.74 2.54 -13.36
CA LEU A 110 7.73 3.95 -12.95
C LEU A 110 8.96 4.70 -13.48
N PHE A 111 8.74 5.96 -13.84
CA PHE A 111 9.76 6.92 -14.20
C PHE A 111 9.56 8.21 -13.41
N LEU A 112 10.57 8.56 -12.61
CA LEU A 112 10.59 9.75 -11.76
C LEU A 112 11.21 10.93 -12.53
N TYR A 113 10.65 12.12 -12.43
CA TYR A 113 11.20 13.28 -13.14
C TYR A 113 12.40 13.88 -12.40
N ASP A 114 13.59 13.75 -12.98
CA ASP A 114 14.81 14.39 -12.49
C ASP A 114 14.86 15.86 -12.93
N LYS A 115 14.58 16.77 -11.98
CA LYS A 115 14.61 18.23 -12.19
C LYS A 115 15.96 18.75 -12.67
N ILE A 116 17.06 18.13 -12.24
CA ILE A 116 18.42 18.59 -12.55
C ILE A 116 18.82 18.10 -13.94
N GLY A 117 18.59 16.82 -14.20
CA GLY A 117 18.89 16.21 -15.48
C GLY A 117 17.87 16.48 -16.59
N HIS A 118 16.73 17.09 -16.27
CA HIS A 118 15.60 17.32 -17.18
C HIS A 118 15.20 16.05 -17.95
N LYS A 119 15.09 14.92 -17.24
CA LYS A 119 14.84 13.60 -17.82
C LYS A 119 13.98 12.75 -16.93
N LEU A 120 13.36 11.73 -17.51
CA LEU A 120 12.64 10.70 -16.78
C LEU A 120 13.62 9.59 -16.35
N VAL A 121 13.73 9.31 -15.06
CA VAL A 121 14.64 8.28 -14.53
C VAL A 121 13.82 7.09 -14.07
N GLN A 122 14.09 5.93 -14.65
CA GLN A 122 13.36 4.71 -14.29
C GLN A 122 13.61 4.34 -12.82
N PHE A 123 12.53 4.10 -12.08
CA PHE A 123 12.60 3.45 -10.78
C PHE A 123 12.84 1.94 -10.95
N LYS A 124 13.75 1.39 -10.16
CA LYS A 124 14.28 0.03 -10.34
C LYS A 124 13.25 -1.10 -10.15
N THR A 125 12.14 -0.83 -9.48
CA THR A 125 11.14 -1.86 -9.15
C THR A 125 9.83 -1.57 -9.84
N THR A 126 9.24 -2.59 -10.45
CA THR A 126 7.88 -2.57 -10.98
C THR A 126 6.86 -2.35 -9.85
N ILE A 127 5.88 -1.49 -10.08
CA ILE A 127 4.84 -1.16 -9.10
C ILE A 127 3.51 -1.72 -9.57
N GLY A 128 2.91 -2.59 -8.75
CA GLY A 128 1.57 -3.12 -8.97
C GLY A 128 0.52 -2.17 -8.40
N ASN A 129 -0.55 -1.89 -9.15
CA ASN A 129 -1.73 -1.13 -8.69
C ASN A 129 -1.40 0.05 -7.73
N PRO A 130 -0.66 1.06 -8.19
CA PRO A 130 -0.11 2.10 -7.32
C PRO A 130 -1.20 2.86 -6.55
N SER A 131 -0.98 3.05 -5.25
CA SER A 131 -1.81 3.91 -4.38
C SER A 131 -0.91 4.85 -3.56
N LEU A 132 -1.38 6.08 -3.32
CA LEU A 132 -0.61 7.13 -2.62
C LEU A 132 -1.29 7.56 -1.33
N LEU A 133 -0.48 7.66 -0.27
CA LEU A 133 -0.87 8.28 1.01
C LEU A 133 -0.04 9.55 1.19
N VAL A 134 -0.56 10.67 0.71
CA VAL A 134 0.22 11.91 0.56
C VAL A 134 0.67 12.48 1.90
N ALA A 135 -0.22 12.52 2.90
CA ALA A 135 0.13 12.99 4.23
C ALA A 135 1.28 12.22 4.89
N LYS A 136 1.50 10.96 4.47
CA LYS A 136 2.56 10.08 4.99
C LYS A 136 3.73 9.91 4.03
N LYS A 137 3.63 10.46 2.82
CA LYS A 137 4.59 10.27 1.72
C LYS A 137 4.89 8.79 1.45
N LEU A 138 3.82 7.98 1.37
CA LEU A 138 3.91 6.55 1.09
C LEU A 138 3.34 6.20 -0.28
N LEU A 139 4.10 5.46 -1.06
CA LEU A 139 3.66 4.75 -2.25
C LEU A 139 3.42 3.29 -1.89
N ILE A 140 2.22 2.79 -2.18
CA ILE A 140 1.85 1.39 -2.00
C ILE A 140 1.81 0.73 -3.37
N SER A 141 2.57 -0.36 -3.51
CA SER A 141 2.46 -1.33 -4.58
C SER A 141 1.61 -2.50 -4.08
N ALA A 142 0.50 -2.83 -4.74
CA ALA A 142 -0.40 -3.90 -4.33
C ALA A 142 -0.66 -4.89 -5.47
N GLN A 143 -0.62 -6.19 -5.15
CA GLN A 143 -0.89 -7.25 -6.12
C GLN A 143 -1.60 -8.42 -5.45
N ARG A 144 -2.28 -9.24 -6.25
CA ARG A 144 -3.01 -10.42 -5.82
C ARG A 144 -2.37 -11.70 -6.37
N SER A 145 -2.27 -12.72 -5.53
CA SER A 145 -1.96 -14.08 -5.95
C SER A 145 -2.91 -15.05 -5.27
N GLY A 146 -3.77 -15.71 -6.06
CA GLY A 146 -4.85 -16.55 -5.56
C GLY A 146 -5.82 -15.77 -4.64
N PRO A 147 -6.17 -16.30 -3.46
CA PRO A 147 -7.03 -15.59 -2.52
C PRO A 147 -6.30 -14.46 -1.78
N ARG A 148 -4.96 -14.35 -1.86
CA ARG A 148 -4.15 -13.46 -1.03
C ARG A 148 -3.75 -12.18 -1.76
N TRP A 149 -3.69 -11.11 -0.98
CA TRP A 149 -3.11 -9.84 -1.38
C TRP A 149 -1.71 -9.69 -0.80
N TYR A 150 -0.87 -9.00 -1.56
CA TYR A 150 0.51 -8.66 -1.21
C TYR A 150 0.69 -7.16 -1.43
N GLN A 151 1.41 -6.52 -0.52
CA GLN A 151 1.72 -5.10 -0.59
C GLN A 151 3.20 -4.87 -0.33
N THR A 152 3.80 -3.96 -1.08
CA THR A 152 5.10 -3.37 -0.77
C THR A 152 4.89 -1.87 -0.58
N VAL A 153 5.38 -1.33 0.51
CA VAL A 153 5.24 0.09 0.84
C VAL A 153 6.59 0.77 0.76
N TYR A 154 6.63 1.83 -0.02
CA TYR A 154 7.78 2.71 -0.16
C TYR A 154 7.51 4.03 0.54
N ARG A 155 8.48 4.51 1.30
CA ARG A 155 8.50 5.86 1.86
C ARG A 155 9.39 6.74 1.01
N SER A 156 8.94 7.96 0.75
CA SER A 156 9.84 8.96 0.19
C SER A 156 10.76 9.55 1.25
N ASP A 157 12.05 9.54 0.94
CA ASP A 157 13.10 10.27 1.66
C ASP A 157 13.87 11.13 0.65
N GLY A 158 13.68 12.45 0.71
CA GLY A 158 14.31 13.38 -0.21
C GLY A 158 14.02 13.12 -1.70
N GLY A 159 12.86 12.56 -2.05
CA GLY A 159 12.52 12.18 -3.43
C GLY A 159 13.04 10.80 -3.85
N SER A 160 13.75 10.09 -2.97
CA SER A 160 14.09 8.68 -3.16
C SER A 160 13.03 7.78 -2.53
N LEU A 161 12.66 6.70 -3.22
CA LEU A 161 11.71 5.71 -2.70
C LEU A 161 12.46 4.57 -2.00
N ILE A 162 12.22 4.44 -0.70
CA ILE A 162 12.82 3.43 0.17
C ILE A 162 11.75 2.44 0.59
N ARG A 163 11.99 1.14 0.40
CA ARG A 163 11.08 0.09 0.89
C ARG A 163 11.10 0.10 2.41
N VAL A 164 9.92 0.22 3.02
CA VAL A 164 9.77 0.22 4.49
C VAL A 164 8.92 -0.93 4.99
N TYR A 165 7.99 -1.44 4.17
CA TYR A 165 7.17 -2.60 4.53
C TYR A 165 6.97 -3.55 3.35
N GLU A 166 6.88 -4.82 3.67
CA GLU A 166 6.18 -5.82 2.88
C GLU A 166 5.05 -6.40 3.72
N ALA A 167 3.88 -6.60 3.12
CA ALA A 167 2.81 -7.28 3.80
C ALA A 167 2.10 -8.30 2.91
N GLU A 168 1.64 -9.36 3.55
CA GLU A 168 0.84 -10.40 2.94
C GLU A 168 -0.43 -10.65 3.73
N MET A 169 -1.53 -10.84 3.03
CA MET A 169 -2.79 -11.25 3.62
C MET A 169 -2.66 -12.71 4.09
N LEU A 170 -2.94 -12.95 5.37
CA LEU A 170 -2.89 -14.28 5.96
C LEU A 170 -4.15 -15.09 5.59
N ASN A 171 -4.32 -16.28 6.17
CA ASN A 171 -5.52 -17.12 6.03
C ASN A 171 -6.77 -16.54 6.74
N HIS A 172 -6.83 -15.21 6.85
CA HIS A 172 -7.97 -14.46 7.35
C HIS A 172 -8.03 -13.11 6.60
N PRO A 173 -9.20 -12.70 6.09
CA PRO A 173 -9.30 -11.55 5.18
C PRO A 173 -8.92 -10.20 5.80
N THR A 174 -8.84 -10.10 7.13
CA THR A 174 -8.46 -8.88 7.83
C THR A 174 -7.05 -8.90 8.41
N LEU A 175 -6.38 -10.06 8.42
CA LEU A 175 -5.07 -10.23 9.03
C LEU A 175 -3.97 -10.13 7.99
N TRP A 176 -2.94 -9.35 8.34
CA TRP A 176 -1.78 -9.13 7.51
C TRP A 176 -0.51 -9.46 8.28
N GLY A 177 0.34 -10.32 7.73
CA GLY A 177 1.73 -10.43 8.16
C GLY A 177 2.51 -9.27 7.54
N VAL A 178 3.26 -8.54 8.36
CA VAL A 178 4.02 -7.35 7.96
C VAL A 178 5.48 -7.54 8.32
N THR A 179 6.34 -7.31 7.34
CA THR A 179 7.80 -7.30 7.47
C THR A 179 8.29 -5.87 7.32
N GLU A 180 9.11 -5.40 8.24
CA GLU A 180 9.58 -4.01 8.34
C GLU A 180 11.07 -3.91 7.98
N TYR A 181 11.42 -2.89 7.22
CA TYR A 181 12.78 -2.65 6.74
C TYR A 181 13.27 -1.27 7.17
N ASP A 182 14.57 -1.16 7.45
CA ASP A 182 15.23 0.13 7.62
C ASP A 182 15.61 0.78 6.27
N ALA A 183 16.26 1.95 6.34
CA ALA A 183 16.68 2.68 5.16
C ALA A 183 17.75 1.96 4.30
N ASN A 184 18.43 0.96 4.86
CA ASN A 184 19.42 0.14 4.16
C ASN A 184 18.82 -1.19 3.67
N ASP A 185 17.50 -1.30 3.67
CA ASP A 185 16.76 -2.50 3.27
C ASP A 185 17.05 -3.72 4.16
N LYS A 186 17.49 -3.47 5.41
CA LYS A 186 17.70 -4.52 6.41
C LYS A 186 16.40 -4.77 7.17
N LEU A 187 16.07 -6.04 7.36
CA LEU A 187 14.97 -6.47 8.22
C LEU A 187 15.14 -5.92 9.65
N VAL A 188 14.13 -5.23 10.17
CA VAL A 188 14.13 -4.69 11.54
C VAL A 188 12.97 -5.15 12.41
N GLY A 189 11.93 -5.73 11.81
CA GLY A 189 10.78 -6.20 12.57
C GLY A 189 9.80 -7.00 11.73
N GLN A 190 8.98 -7.79 12.41
CA GLN A 190 7.85 -8.50 11.84
C GLN A 190 6.68 -8.42 12.82
N ARG A 191 5.46 -8.28 12.32
CA ARG A 191 4.24 -8.23 13.14
C ARG A 191 3.02 -8.66 12.36
N VAL A 192 1.94 -8.96 13.07
CA VAL A 192 0.61 -9.16 12.48
C VAL A 192 -0.29 -7.97 12.78
N LEU A 193 -0.96 -7.46 11.75
CA LEU A 193 -1.94 -6.39 11.88
C LEU A 193 -3.34 -6.93 11.62
N ASP A 194 -4.29 -6.58 12.50
CA ASP A 194 -5.71 -6.75 12.26
C ASP A 194 -6.34 -5.41 11.86
N GLY A 195 -7.09 -5.43 10.75
CA GLY A 195 -7.89 -4.30 10.31
C GLY A 195 -7.35 -3.60 9.08
N GLY A 196 -7.35 -4.32 7.95
CA GLY A 196 -7.50 -3.82 6.58
C GLY A 196 -6.44 -2.83 6.08
N THR A 197 -5.67 -3.28 5.07
CA THR A 197 -4.63 -2.57 4.27
C THR A 197 -3.58 -1.79 5.07
N LEU A 198 -2.33 -1.78 4.61
CA LEU A 198 -1.25 -0.97 5.20
C LEU A 198 -1.48 0.56 5.08
N GLU A 199 -2.66 0.98 4.64
CA GLU A 199 -3.08 2.38 4.57
C GLU A 199 -3.22 3.01 5.96
N ARG A 200 -3.52 2.19 6.97
CA ARG A 200 -3.50 2.58 8.38
C ARG A 200 -2.07 2.63 8.87
N ASP A 201 -1.73 3.73 9.51
CA ASP A 201 -0.35 4.07 9.90
C ASP A 201 0.26 2.98 10.81
N PRO A 202 1.27 2.23 10.36
CA PRO A 202 1.98 1.31 11.23
C PRO A 202 2.72 2.03 12.38
N THR A 203 2.99 3.34 12.24
CA THR A 203 3.64 4.17 13.27
C THR A 203 2.66 4.84 14.23
N SER A 204 1.35 4.77 13.99
CA SER A 204 0.38 5.12 15.03
C SER A 204 0.68 4.17 16.18
N LYS A 205 1.11 4.73 17.33
CA LYS A 205 1.61 3.98 18.49
C LYS A 205 0.85 2.67 18.58
N ALA A 206 1.47 1.59 18.10
CA ALA A 206 0.90 0.29 18.31
C ALA A 206 0.74 0.19 19.83
N PRO A 207 -0.43 -0.23 20.34
CA PRO A 207 -0.53 -0.56 21.76
C PRO A 207 0.67 -1.48 22.11
N PRO A 208 1.24 -1.32 23.31
CA PRO A 208 2.57 -1.83 23.65
C PRO A 208 2.75 -3.28 23.19
N ALA A 209 3.80 -3.51 22.40
CA ALA A 209 4.22 -4.84 21.96
C ALA A 209 4.54 -5.71 23.19
N VAL A 210 4.08 -6.95 23.18
CA VAL A 210 4.41 -7.95 24.18
C VAL A 210 5.59 -8.73 23.65
N HIS A 211 6.81 -8.25 23.90
CA HIS A 211 8.02 -8.97 23.54
C HIS A 211 8.01 -10.40 24.10
N LEU A 212 7.84 -11.42 23.24
CA LEU A 212 8.17 -12.80 23.61
C LEU A 212 9.62 -13.09 23.20
N LYS A 213 10.33 -13.84 24.05
CA LYS A 213 11.72 -14.22 23.79
C LYS A 213 11.78 -15.30 22.70
N ALA A 214 12.77 -15.20 21.81
CA ALA A 214 13.09 -16.25 20.86
C ALA A 214 13.37 -17.58 21.60
N GLY A 215 12.77 -18.68 21.13
CA GLY A 215 12.97 -20.03 21.68
C GLY A 215 11.85 -20.55 22.59
N GLU A 216 10.83 -19.75 22.92
CA GLU A 216 9.64 -20.25 23.60
C GLU A 216 8.50 -20.43 22.58
N CYS A 217 8.39 -21.64 22.01
CA CYS A 217 7.13 -22.11 21.46
C CYS A 217 6.15 -22.19 22.64
N SER A 218 5.34 -21.16 22.82
CA SER A 218 4.33 -21.17 23.87
C SER A 218 2.96 -21.04 23.23
N ASP A 219 2.10 -22.03 23.46
CA ASP A 219 0.66 -22.00 23.20
C ASP A 219 -0.05 -20.99 24.13
N ARG A 220 0.58 -19.85 24.43
CA ARG A 220 0.08 -18.90 25.41
C ARG A 220 -1.00 -18.04 24.79
N ILE A 221 -2.21 -18.44 25.10
CA ILE A 221 -3.43 -17.66 25.03
C ILE A 221 -3.28 -16.43 25.94
N ILE A 222 -3.06 -15.24 25.38
CA ILE A 222 -3.12 -14.00 26.15
C ILE A 222 -4.55 -13.47 26.13
N LYS A 223 -5.23 -13.52 27.29
CA LYS A 223 -6.53 -12.87 27.46
C LYS A 223 -6.35 -11.35 27.54
N GLY A 224 -6.89 -10.61 26.57
CA GLY A 224 -7.13 -9.18 26.71
C GLY A 224 -8.23 -8.91 27.75
N PRO A 225 -8.24 -7.74 28.41
CA PRO A 225 -9.37 -7.34 29.25
C PRO A 225 -10.66 -7.26 28.43
N ASN A 226 -11.80 -7.70 29.01
CA ASN A 226 -13.14 -7.83 28.38
C ASN A 226 -13.72 -6.57 27.67
N THR A 227 -13.00 -5.46 27.65
CA THR A 227 -13.40 -4.18 27.06
C THR A 227 -12.49 -3.72 25.91
N GLN A 228 -11.41 -4.45 25.60
CA GLN A 228 -10.49 -4.14 24.51
C GLN A 228 -10.44 -5.30 23.51
N ARG A 229 -10.44 -4.98 22.22
CA ARG A 229 -10.23 -5.98 21.15
C ARG A 229 -8.90 -6.71 21.44
N PRO A 230 -8.85 -8.05 21.38
CA PRO A 230 -7.62 -8.77 21.64
C PRO A 230 -6.55 -8.34 20.64
N ASN A 231 -5.39 -7.93 21.15
CA ASN A 231 -4.19 -7.74 20.36
C ASN A 231 -3.56 -9.11 20.15
N VAL A 232 -3.28 -9.46 18.90
CA VAL A 232 -2.53 -10.65 18.59
C VAL A 232 -1.16 -10.24 18.09
N GLU A 233 -0.15 -10.75 18.78
CA GLU A 233 1.23 -10.75 18.31
C GLU A 233 1.53 -12.16 17.81
N VAL A 234 1.84 -12.29 16.52
CA VAL A 234 2.35 -13.53 15.95
C VAL A 234 3.83 -13.29 15.67
N ILE A 235 4.67 -14.07 16.33
CA ILE A 235 6.11 -14.07 16.11
C ILE A 235 6.44 -15.17 15.12
N ASP A 236 7.30 -14.84 14.17
CA ASP A 236 7.60 -15.65 13.02
C ASP A 236 9.07 -16.11 13.06
N PHE A 237 9.30 -17.41 12.86
CA PHE A 237 10.58 -18.11 13.02
C PHE A 237 11.12 -18.67 11.68
N ARG A 238 10.96 -17.90 10.60
CA ARG A 238 11.21 -18.33 9.21
C ARG A 238 12.66 -18.70 8.81
N ASP A 239 13.66 -18.61 9.68
CA ASP A 239 15.01 -19.10 9.33
C ASP A 239 15.07 -20.64 9.16
N ASN A 240 14.00 -21.38 9.53
CA ASN A 240 13.97 -22.86 9.53
C ASN A 240 12.87 -23.53 8.67
N GLY A 241 12.16 -22.79 7.81
CA GLY A 241 11.13 -23.40 6.94
C GLY A 241 9.77 -23.67 7.62
N GLU A 242 9.51 -23.10 8.79
CA GLU A 242 8.25 -23.30 9.52
C GLU A 242 7.10 -22.42 8.99
N SER A 243 5.86 -22.92 9.07
CA SER A 243 4.65 -22.17 8.69
C SER A 243 3.79 -21.79 9.90
N ILE A 244 3.33 -20.54 9.99
CA ILE A 244 2.37 -20.11 11.00
C ILE A 244 0.95 -20.52 10.58
N LYS A 245 0.29 -21.36 11.37
CA LYS A 245 -1.16 -21.60 11.26
C LYS A 245 -1.95 -20.76 12.25
N VAL A 246 -2.58 -19.70 11.75
CA VAL A 246 -3.56 -18.91 12.51
C VAL A 246 -4.93 -19.60 12.49
N ARG A 247 -5.45 -20.02 13.65
CA ARG A 247 -6.84 -20.46 13.81
C ARG A 247 -7.66 -19.41 14.53
N VAL A 248 -8.76 -18.97 13.91
CA VAL A 248 -9.77 -18.11 14.54
C VAL A 248 -10.91 -18.99 15.06
N ALA A 249 -11.12 -19.02 16.37
CA ALA A 249 -12.20 -19.82 16.97
C ALA A 249 -13.57 -19.13 16.80
N PRO A 250 -14.63 -19.85 16.37
CA PRO A 250 -15.96 -19.30 16.26
C PRO A 250 -16.62 -19.25 17.65
N GLY A 251 -16.71 -18.06 18.24
CA GLY A 251 -17.46 -17.86 19.48
C GLY A 251 -17.22 -16.50 20.12
N GLY A 252 -18.10 -15.55 19.82
CA GLY A 252 -18.59 -14.44 20.67
C GLY A 252 -17.63 -13.43 21.32
N ASP A 253 -16.47 -13.86 21.83
CA ASP A 253 -15.75 -13.13 22.89
C ASP A 253 -14.29 -12.80 22.54
N GLY A 254 -13.90 -12.89 21.27
CA GLY A 254 -12.59 -12.43 20.80
C GLY A 254 -12.05 -13.22 19.61
N VAL A 255 -11.23 -12.55 18.80
CA VAL A 255 -10.39 -13.20 17.79
C VAL A 255 -9.22 -13.83 18.53
N TRP A 256 -9.22 -15.16 18.59
CA TRP A 256 -8.08 -15.93 19.08
C TRP A 256 -7.18 -16.24 17.91
N ILE A 257 -5.87 -16.14 18.12
CA ILE A 257 -4.87 -16.57 17.15
C ILE A 257 -3.91 -17.47 17.91
N SER A 258 -3.96 -18.77 17.62
CA SER A 258 -2.87 -19.68 17.96
C SER A 258 -1.87 -19.66 16.81
N ALA A 259 -0.58 -19.79 17.11
CA ALA A 259 0.46 -20.10 16.13
C ALA A 259 0.97 -21.50 16.48
N GLU A 260 0.69 -22.49 15.64
CA GLU A 260 1.29 -23.83 15.76
C GLU A 260 2.58 -23.82 14.93
N CYS A 261 3.73 -24.06 15.57
CA CYS A 261 4.99 -24.30 14.86
C CYS A 261 4.97 -25.76 14.38
N LEU A 262 5.02 -25.96 13.06
CA LEU A 262 5.22 -27.28 12.48
C LEU A 262 6.66 -27.33 12.01
N ALA A 263 7.52 -28.04 12.75
CA ALA A 263 8.77 -28.51 12.19
C ALA A 263 8.40 -29.54 11.12
N GLU A 264 8.79 -29.31 9.87
CA GLU A 264 8.81 -30.39 8.88
C GLU A 264 9.86 -31.41 9.35
N GLU A 265 9.42 -32.62 9.71
CA GLU A 265 10.35 -33.75 9.84
C GLU A 265 11.00 -33.98 8.47
N GLN A 266 12.30 -33.70 8.36
CA GLN A 266 13.14 -34.15 7.23
C GLN A 266 13.48 -35.63 7.34
#